data_AF-A0AAN6N124-F1
#
_entry.id   AF-A0AAN6N124-F1
#
_cell.length_a   1.000
_cell.length_b   1.000
_cell.length_c   1.000
_cell.angle_alpha   90.00
_cell.angle_beta   90.00
_cell.angle_gamma   90.00
#
_symmetry.space_group_name_H-M   'P 1'
#
loop_
_entity.id
_entity.type
_entity.pdbx_description
1 polymer ?
#
loop_
_entity_poly.entity_id
_entity_poly.type
_entity_poly.pdbx_seq_one_letter_code
_entity_poly.pdbx_strand_id
1 'polypeptide(L)'
;VEVVCHKLAEIEIKEVEDEASLAMLKDTARGIDAALSDAAARKIDAIAGRNSAKDIKTEDRARVQLGNVFTEAALHREILIKDQAINSVKTAAAKGESGIQIRNTYGGKGL
;
A
#
# COMPACT_ATOMS: atom_id res chain seq x y z
N VAL A 1 26.52 -8.74 -16.32
CA VAL A 1 25.30 -9.49 -16.73
C VAL A 1 24.21 -9.34 -15.67
N GLU A 2 24.50 -9.64 -14.39
CA GLU A 2 23.57 -9.45 -13.25
C GLU A 2 22.88 -8.07 -13.17
N VAL A 3 23.61 -6.98 -13.34
CA VAL A 3 23.07 -5.60 -13.23
C VAL A 3 22.03 -5.30 -14.31
N VAL A 4 22.14 -5.93 -15.49
CA VAL A 4 21.18 -5.76 -16.59
C VAL A 4 19.91 -6.56 -16.30
N CYS A 5 20.04 -7.77 -15.77
CA CYS A 5 18.91 -8.61 -15.37
C CYS A 5 18.06 -7.95 -14.28
N HIS A 6 18.69 -7.34 -13.27
CA HIS A 6 17.96 -6.62 -12.22
C HIS A 6 17.18 -5.43 -12.76
N LYS A 7 17.76 -4.70 -13.72
CA LYS A 7 17.13 -3.53 -14.33
C LYS A 7 15.97 -3.90 -15.25
N LEU A 8 16.04 -5.05 -15.91
CA LEU A 8 14.95 -5.61 -16.71
C LEU A 8 13.80 -6.10 -15.82
N ALA A 9 14.10 -6.79 -14.72
CA ALA A 9 13.09 -7.22 -13.75
C ALA A 9 12.33 -6.02 -13.15
N GLU A 10 13.02 -4.92 -12.83
CA GLU A 10 12.38 -3.68 -12.38
C GLU A 10 11.44 -3.07 -13.43
N ILE A 11 11.77 -3.17 -14.72
CA ILE A 11 10.93 -2.69 -15.83
C ILE A 11 9.70 -3.58 -16.00
N GLU A 12 9.85 -4.90 -15.93
CA GLU A 12 8.76 -5.86 -16.09
C GLU A 12 7.70 -5.73 -15.00
N ILE A 13 8.12 -5.50 -13.75
CA ILE A 13 7.17 -5.31 -12.65
C ILE A 13 6.62 -3.88 -12.57
N LYS A 14 7.08 -2.95 -13.41
CA LYS A 14 6.74 -1.52 -13.32
C LYS A 14 5.24 -1.28 -13.42
N GLU A 15 4.54 -2.03 -14.24
CA GLU A 15 3.08 -1.88 -14.47
C GLU A 15 2.22 -2.53 -13.37
N VAL A 16 2.80 -3.38 -12.51
CA VAL A 16 2.05 -4.06 -11.43
C VAL A 16 2.09 -3.22 -10.15
N GLU A 17 1.04 -2.45 -9.87
CA GLU A 17 1.00 -1.56 -8.69
C GLU A 17 0.29 -2.16 -7.47
N ASP A 18 -0.41 -3.28 -7.64
CA ASP A 18 -1.18 -3.94 -6.58
C ASP A 18 -0.30 -4.81 -5.67
N GLU A 19 -0.43 -4.63 -4.35
CA GLU A 19 0.36 -5.36 -3.33
C GLU A 19 0.08 -6.86 -3.37
N ALA A 20 -1.17 -7.29 -3.58
CA ALA A 20 -1.51 -8.71 -3.61
C ALA A 20 -0.87 -9.40 -4.83
N SER A 21 -0.91 -8.74 -5.98
CA SER A 21 -0.27 -9.19 -7.22
C SER A 21 1.25 -9.24 -7.09
N LEU A 22 1.87 -8.22 -6.50
CA LEU A 22 3.31 -8.20 -6.24
C LEU A 22 3.73 -9.27 -5.21
N ALA A 23 2.92 -9.52 -4.19
CA ALA A 23 3.18 -10.58 -3.21
C ALA A 23 3.13 -11.98 -3.86
N MET A 24 2.14 -12.23 -4.72
CA MET A 24 2.05 -13.46 -5.50
C MET A 24 3.25 -13.63 -6.45
N LEU A 25 3.66 -12.55 -7.12
CA LEU A 25 4.83 -12.54 -8.00
C LEU A 25 6.11 -12.86 -7.23
N LYS A 26 6.33 -12.21 -6.07
CA LYS A 26 7.48 -12.47 -5.19
C LYS A 26 7.54 -13.93 -4.77
N ASP A 27 6.42 -14.50 -4.33
CA ASP A 27 6.34 -15.88 -3.83
C ASP A 27 6.53 -16.91 -4.95
N THR A 28 6.04 -16.62 -6.16
CA THR A 28 6.22 -17.49 -7.35
C THR A 28 7.64 -17.43 -7.90
N ALA A 29 8.25 -16.24 -7.91
CA ALA A 29 9.63 -16.04 -8.34
C ALA A 29 10.66 -16.59 -7.34
N ARG A 30 10.24 -16.86 -6.09
CA ARG A 30 11.11 -17.31 -5.01
C ARG A 30 11.76 -18.65 -5.36
N GLY A 31 13.09 -18.63 -5.52
CA GLY A 31 13.89 -19.82 -5.85
C GLY A 31 13.97 -20.17 -7.34
N ILE A 32 13.27 -19.41 -8.20
CA ILE A 32 13.33 -19.54 -9.67
C ILE A 32 14.04 -18.31 -10.26
N ASP A 33 13.61 -17.12 -9.86
CA ASP A 33 14.15 -15.84 -10.32
C ASP A 33 14.34 -14.90 -9.12
N ALA A 34 15.57 -14.87 -8.61
CA ALA A 34 15.93 -14.04 -7.47
C ALA A 34 15.84 -12.54 -7.80
N ALA A 35 16.13 -12.12 -9.04
CA ALA A 35 16.07 -10.72 -9.43
C ALA A 35 14.62 -10.22 -9.46
N LEU A 36 13.70 -11.04 -9.97
CA LEU A 36 12.28 -10.73 -9.99
C LEU A 36 11.66 -10.73 -8.58
N SER A 37 12.05 -11.69 -7.73
CA SER A 37 11.60 -11.75 -6.33
C SER A 37 12.07 -10.52 -5.54
N ASP A 38 13.33 -10.13 -5.69
CA ASP A 38 13.91 -8.94 -5.04
C ASP A 38 13.27 -7.65 -5.57
N ALA A 39 13.04 -7.55 -6.89
CA ALA A 39 12.37 -6.39 -7.47
C ALA A 39 10.93 -6.26 -6.93
N ALA A 40 10.18 -7.36 -6.87
CA ALA A 40 8.82 -7.36 -6.31
C ALA A 40 8.81 -6.98 -4.83
N ALA A 41 9.75 -7.50 -4.03
CA ALA A 41 9.90 -7.15 -2.62
C ALA A 41 10.20 -5.64 -2.42
N ARG A 42 11.17 -5.11 -3.17
CA ARG A 42 11.50 -3.66 -3.12
C ARG A 42 10.33 -2.80 -3.54
N LYS A 43 9.52 -3.24 -4.51
CA LYS A 43 8.34 -2.50 -4.95
C LYS A 43 7.24 -2.52 -3.90
N ILE A 44 7.01 -3.65 -3.22
CA ILE A 44 6.09 -3.74 -2.07
C ILE A 44 6.52 -2.78 -0.96
N ASP A 45 7.82 -2.75 -0.63
CA ASP A 45 8.37 -1.85 0.39
C ASP A 45 8.31 -0.36 -0.01
N ALA A 46 8.22 -0.08 -1.31
CA ALA A 46 8.03 1.25 -1.87
C ALA A 46 6.55 1.68 -1.93
N ILE A 47 5.59 0.79 -1.71
CA ILE A 47 4.17 1.16 -1.59
C ILE A 47 4.01 2.02 -0.34
N ALA A 48 3.70 3.29 -0.53
CA ALA A 48 3.63 4.28 0.53
C ALA A 48 2.50 3.95 1.53
N GLY A 49 2.85 3.86 2.82
CA GLY A 49 1.96 3.77 3.98
C GLY A 49 0.94 2.63 3.97
N ARG A 50 1.06 1.70 4.91
CA ARG A 50 0.21 0.50 4.96
C ARG A 50 -0.89 0.63 6.00
N ASN A 51 -2.14 0.39 5.60
CA ASN A 51 -3.29 0.40 6.52
C ASN A 51 -3.95 -0.98 6.54
N SER A 52 -4.14 -1.55 7.73
CA SER A 52 -4.77 -2.86 7.87
C SER A 52 -5.81 -2.89 9.00
N ALA A 53 -6.85 -3.69 8.80
CA ALA A 53 -7.87 -3.97 9.79
C ALA A 53 -8.21 -5.46 9.79
N LYS A 54 -8.16 -6.09 10.96
CA LYS A 54 -8.46 -7.52 11.07
C LYS A 54 -9.96 -7.80 11.19
N ASP A 55 -10.67 -7.01 11.99
CA ASP A 55 -12.12 -7.16 12.20
C ASP A 55 -12.76 -5.78 12.33
N ILE A 56 -13.79 -5.52 11.53
CA ILE A 56 -14.56 -4.28 11.60
C ILE A 56 -16.03 -4.63 11.72
N LYS A 57 -16.64 -4.21 12.83
CA LYS A 57 -18.06 -4.37 13.11
C LYS A 57 -18.76 -3.04 12.90
N THR A 58 -19.71 -3.02 11.98
CA THR A 58 -20.55 -1.86 11.71
C THR A 58 -22.01 -2.21 11.90
N GLU A 59 -22.72 -1.37 12.64
CA GLU A 59 -24.18 -1.42 12.78
C GLU A 59 -24.79 -0.12 12.23
N ASP A 60 -26.06 -0.18 11.83
CA ASP A 60 -26.84 0.95 11.30
C ASP A 60 -26.22 1.63 10.07
N ARG A 61 -25.97 2.95 10.16
CA ARG A 61 -25.44 3.80 9.08
C ARG A 61 -23.94 4.07 9.26
N ALA A 62 -23.26 3.24 10.05
CA ALA A 62 -21.85 3.40 10.32
C ALA A 62 -21.02 3.28 9.03
N ARG A 63 -20.01 4.15 8.90
CA ARG A 63 -19.15 4.24 7.71
C ARG A 63 -17.74 3.82 8.06
N VAL A 64 -17.09 3.12 7.13
CA VAL A 64 -15.71 2.67 7.30
C VAL A 64 -14.92 3.07 6.07
N GLN A 65 -13.77 3.70 6.31
CA GLN A 65 -12.77 3.97 5.27
C GLN A 65 -11.43 3.38 5.70
N LEU A 66 -10.92 2.47 4.87
CA LEU A 66 -9.60 1.86 5.01
C LEU A 66 -8.83 2.14 3.73
N GLY A 67 -7.67 2.78 3.85
CA GLY A 67 -6.81 3.08 2.69
C GLY A 67 -6.23 4.50 2.75
N ASN A 68 -5.30 4.79 1.86
CA ASN A 68 -4.65 6.10 1.81
C ASN A 68 -5.51 7.14 1.08
N VAL A 69 -5.45 8.39 1.53
CA VAL A 69 -6.09 9.52 0.87
C VAL A 69 -5.02 10.47 0.34
N PHE A 70 -5.02 10.66 -0.97
CA PHE A 70 -4.16 11.63 -1.64
C PHE A 70 -5.02 12.84 -2.02
N THR A 71 -4.66 14.00 -1.48
CA THR A 71 -5.29 15.26 -1.90
C THR A 71 -4.75 15.68 -3.27
N GLU A 72 -5.49 16.54 -3.99
CA GLU A 72 -5.00 17.10 -5.27
C GLU A 72 -3.62 17.77 -5.13
N ALA A 73 -3.32 18.37 -3.98
CA ALA A 73 -2.02 18.97 -3.72
C ALA A 73 -0.87 17.96 -3.63
N ALA A 74 -1.15 16.72 -3.18
CA ALA A 74 -0.19 15.62 -3.19
C ALA A 74 0.04 15.05 -4.60
N LEU A 75 -0.92 15.20 -5.51
CA LEU A 75 -0.79 14.77 -6.89
C LEU A 75 0.00 15.78 -7.75
N HIS A 76 -0.19 17.09 -7.49
CA HIS A 76 0.43 18.15 -8.29
C HIS A 76 1.89 18.43 -7.94
N ARG A 77 2.27 18.19 -6.69
CA ARG A 77 3.67 18.19 -6.32
C ARG A 77 4.09 16.74 -6.47
N GLU A 78 5.07 16.43 -7.31
CA GLU A 78 5.76 15.13 -7.34
C GLU A 78 6.50 14.89 -6.01
N ILE A 79 5.76 14.95 -4.89
CA ILE A 79 6.24 14.64 -3.57
C ILE A 79 6.48 13.15 -3.63
N LEU A 80 7.75 12.76 -3.62
CA LEU A 80 8.14 11.42 -3.22
C LEU A 80 7.56 11.18 -1.84
N ILE A 81 6.39 10.54 -1.79
CA ILE A 81 5.75 10.11 -0.55
C ILE A 81 6.58 8.94 -0.06
N LYS A 82 7.63 9.25 0.70
CA LYS A 82 8.49 8.28 1.39
C LYS A 82 7.84 7.78 2.70
N ASP A 83 6.55 8.01 2.86
CA ASP A 83 5.87 7.59 4.07
C ASP A 83 5.72 6.08 4.08
N GLN A 84 6.20 5.46 5.15
CA GLN A 84 6.08 4.03 5.42
C GLN A 84 5.22 3.79 6.65
N ALA A 85 4.38 4.76 7.05
CA ALA A 85 3.52 4.62 8.23
C ALA A 85 2.61 3.39 8.09
N ILE A 86 2.76 2.45 9.01
CA ILE A 86 1.93 1.26 9.11
C ILE A 86 0.88 1.48 10.19
N ASN A 87 -0.37 1.69 9.80
CA ASN A 87 -1.51 1.69 10.72
C ASN A 87 -2.17 0.31 10.72
N SER A 88 -2.36 -0.26 11.91
CA SER A 88 -3.06 -1.54 12.05
C SER A 88 -4.09 -1.46 13.17
N VAL A 89 -5.30 -1.96 12.90
CA VAL A 89 -6.31 -2.16 13.94
C VAL A 89 -6.71 -3.64 13.99
N LYS A 90 -6.79 -4.20 15.20
CA LYS A 90 -7.23 -5.60 15.39
C LYS A 90 -8.74 -5.71 15.34
N THR A 91 -9.45 -4.82 16.02
CA THR A 91 -10.91 -4.82 16.06
C THR A 91 -11.39 -3.38 16.18
N ALA A 92 -12.30 -2.99 15.31
CA ALA A 92 -13.00 -1.70 15.39
C ALA A 92 -14.51 -1.94 15.37
N ALA A 93 -15.25 -1.19 16.17
CA ALA A 93 -16.71 -1.28 16.22
C ALA A 93 -17.32 0.11 16.08
N ALA A 94 -18.28 0.26 15.18
CA ALA A 94 -19.03 1.49 14.96
C ALA A 94 -20.54 1.20 14.94
N LYS A 95 -21.30 2.08 15.59
CA LYS A 95 -22.77 2.02 15.67
C LYS A 95 -23.39 3.37 15.30
N GLY A 96 -24.67 3.38 14.95
CA GLY A 96 -25.39 4.61 14.58
C GLY A 96 -24.80 5.28 13.34
N GLU A 97 -24.48 6.57 13.43
CA GLU A 97 -23.89 7.36 12.33
C GLU A 97 -22.36 7.52 12.44
N SER A 98 -21.71 6.64 13.20
CA SER A 98 -20.26 6.71 13.47
C SER A 98 -19.40 6.40 12.23
N GLY A 99 -18.25 7.05 12.13
CA GLY A 99 -17.27 6.82 11.06
C GLY A 99 -15.94 6.29 11.58
N ILE A 100 -15.45 5.16 11.05
CA ILE A 100 -14.10 4.64 11.29
C ILE A 100 -13.22 5.00 10.09
N GLN A 101 -12.05 5.58 10.36
CA GLN A 101 -11.05 5.88 9.34
C GLN A 101 -9.70 5.30 9.76
N ILE A 102 -9.15 4.43 8.92
CA ILE A 102 -7.83 3.82 9.11
C ILE A 102 -7.04 4.16 7.85
N ARG A 103 -6.34 5.29 7.89
CA ARG A 103 -5.78 5.92 6.69
C ARG A 103 -4.55 6.76 6.99
N ASN A 104 -3.66 6.84 6.00
CA ASN A 104 -2.74 7.96 5.89
C ASN A 104 -3.35 9.02 4.96
N THR A 105 -3.18 10.30 5.29
CA THR A 105 -3.64 11.41 4.45
C THR A 105 -2.45 12.22 3.98
N TYR A 106 -2.28 12.34 2.67
CA TYR A 106 -1.14 13.01 2.05
C TYR A 106 -1.55 14.31 1.36
N GLY A 107 -0.74 15.36 1.55
CA GLY A 107 -0.93 16.70 0.95
C GLY A 107 -2.04 17.54 1.58
N GLY A 108 -2.64 17.09 2.69
CA GLY A 108 -3.54 17.94 3.47
C GLY A 108 -2.80 19.09 4.15
N LYS A 109 -3.49 20.22 4.37
CA LYS A 109 -3.15 21.09 5.50
C LYS A 109 -3.36 20.22 6.74
N GLY A 110 -2.35 20.06 7.59
CA GLY A 110 -2.41 19.19 8.77
C GLY A 110 -3.73 19.36 9.55
N LEU A 111 -4.15 18.28 10.22
CA LEU A 111 -5.39 18.21 11.01
C LEU A 111 -5.61 19.43 11.90
#